data_AF-A0A2T1KFU1-F1
#
_entry.id   AF-A0A2T1KFU1-F1
#
_cell.length_a   1.000
_cell.length_b   1.000
_cell.length_c   1.000
_cell.angle_alpha   90.00
_cell.angle_beta   90.00
_cell.angle_gamma   90.00
#
_symmetry.space_group_name_H-M   'P 1'
#
loop_
_entity.id
_entity.type
_entity.pdbx_description
1 polymer ?
#
loop_
_entity_poly.entity_id
_entity_poly.type
_entity_poly.pdbx_seq_one_letter_code
_entity_poly.pdbx_strand_id
1 'polypeptide(L)'
;MDILHFDDTSYEDEPCQVRIGEKDIVVDYEEDGKRILYRGHERGAGHYELTSEQVKGRATLHRFEGSNILEGSWIEDGVRGMWKIRLA
;
A
#
# COMPACT_ATOMS: atom_id res chain seq x y z
N MET A 1 -16.80 -4.48 13.01
CA MET A 1 -16.49 -3.39 12.07
C MET A 1 -15.41 -2.58 12.74
N ASP A 2 -14.21 -2.59 12.17
CA ASP A 2 -13.15 -1.68 12.62
C ASP A 2 -13.31 -0.37 11.86
N ILE A 3 -13.25 0.75 12.57
CA ILE A 3 -13.36 2.08 11.98
C ILE A 3 -12.01 2.76 12.20
N LEU A 4 -11.29 3.02 11.11
CA LEU A 4 -10.09 3.86 11.10
C LEU A 4 -10.54 5.29 10.78
N HIS A 5 -10.27 6.20 11.71
CA HIS A 5 -10.47 7.64 11.53
C HIS A 5 -9.10 8.27 11.34
N PHE A 6 -8.96 9.07 10.28
CA PHE A 6 -7.79 9.92 10.10
C PHE A 6 -8.03 11.21 10.89
N ASP A 7 -7.08 11.56 11.74
CA ASP A 7 -7.03 12.86 12.42
C ASP A 7 -5.79 13.64 11.95
N ASP A 8 -5.51 14.78 12.59
CA ASP A 8 -4.38 15.65 12.24
C ASP A 8 -2.99 14.98 12.38
N THR A 9 -2.90 13.75 12.89
CA THR A 9 -1.68 12.95 12.96
C THR A 9 -1.50 11.96 11.81
N SER A 10 -2.42 11.93 10.84
CA SER A 10 -2.25 11.10 9.64
C SER A 10 -1.09 11.60 8.77
N TYR A 11 -0.24 10.69 8.33
CA TYR A 11 0.80 10.98 7.35
C TYR A 11 0.17 11.13 5.97
N GLU A 12 0.29 12.33 5.40
CA GLU A 12 -0.17 12.67 4.06
C GLU A 12 1.04 12.99 3.16
N ASP A 13 0.90 12.71 1.86
CA ASP A 13 1.90 13.03 0.83
C ASP A 13 3.31 12.44 1.07
N GLU A 14 3.41 11.38 1.89
CA GLU A 14 4.66 10.63 2.05
C GLU A 14 5.12 10.05 0.70
N PRO A 15 6.38 10.30 0.30
CA PRO A 15 6.87 9.91 -1.00
C PRO A 15 6.95 8.39 -1.10
N CYS A 16 6.27 7.85 -2.12
CA CYS A 16 6.40 6.45 -2.50
C CYS A 16 6.48 6.30 -4.02
N GLN A 17 7.00 5.16 -4.46
CA GLN A 17 7.01 4.74 -5.85
C GLN A 17 6.17 3.48 -5.99
N VAL A 18 5.29 3.47 -6.98
CA VAL A 18 4.49 2.30 -7.33
C VAL A 18 4.82 1.86 -8.74
N ARG A 19 5.11 0.58 -8.90
CA ARG A 19 5.27 -0.08 -10.21
C ARG A 19 4.22 -1.16 -10.33
N ILE A 20 3.42 -1.09 -11.40
CA ILE A 20 2.38 -2.08 -11.69
C ILE A 20 2.79 -2.78 -13.00
N GLY A 21 3.01 -4.09 -12.93
CA GLY A 21 3.22 -4.96 -14.08
C GLY A 21 1.92 -5.58 -14.57
N GLU A 22 1.99 -6.67 -15.34
CA GLU A 22 0.80 -7.35 -15.86
C GLU A 22 -0.04 -8.00 -14.74
N LYS A 23 0.62 -8.62 -13.75
CA LYS A 23 -0.02 -9.32 -12.63
C LYS A 23 0.66 -9.10 -11.29
N ASP A 24 1.59 -8.15 -11.25
CA ASP A 24 2.41 -7.85 -10.10
C ASP A 24 2.37 -6.36 -9.78
N ILE A 25 2.61 -6.05 -8.51
CA ILE A 25 2.74 -4.69 -8.02
C ILE A 25 3.91 -4.62 -7.05
N VAL A 26 4.64 -3.51 -7.11
CA VAL A 26 5.65 -3.16 -6.13
C VAL A 26 5.37 -1.77 -5.60
N VAL A 27 5.24 -1.66 -4.28
CA VAL A 27 5.20 -0.39 -3.56
C VAL A 27 6.52 -0.22 -2.82
N ASP A 28 7.08 0.96 -2.92
CA ASP A 28 8.43 1.29 -2.45
C ASP A 28 8.38 2.65 -1.77
N TYR A 29 8.66 2.68 -0.47
CA TYR A 29 8.71 3.91 0.32
C TYR A 29 9.92 3.90 1.22
N GLU A 30 10.28 5.06 1.76
CA GLU A 30 11.34 5.20 2.76
C GLU A 30 10.72 5.56 4.10
N GLU A 31 11.14 4.85 5.15
CA GLU A 31 10.77 5.15 6.53
C GLU A 31 12.04 5.09 7.38
N ASP A 32 12.31 6.13 8.19
CA ASP A 32 13.50 6.24 9.03
C ASP A 32 14.84 5.96 8.28
N GLY A 33 14.94 6.43 7.03
CA GLY A 33 16.12 6.22 6.18
C GLY A 33 16.28 4.77 5.67
N LYS A 34 15.27 3.92 5.85
CA LYS A 34 15.22 2.56 5.35
C LYS A 34 14.20 2.46 4.23
N ARG A 35 14.64 1.96 3.08
CA ARG A 35 13.76 1.63 1.98
C ARG A 35 12.97 0.36 2.30
N ILE A 36 11.65 0.43 2.28
CA ILE A 36 10.73 -0.68 2.48
C ILE A 36 10.03 -1.03 1.16
N LEU A 37 10.08 -2.32 0.80
CA LEU A 37 9.47 -2.85 -0.40
C LEU A 37 8.33 -3.79 -0.04
N TYR A 38 7.16 -3.48 -0.57
CA TYR A 38 6.04 -4.40 -0.66
C TYR A 38 5.95 -4.95 -2.07
N ARG A 39 5.81 -6.27 -2.18
CA ARG A 39 5.62 -6.97 -3.45
C ARG A 39 4.34 -7.76 -3.38
N GLY A 40 3.56 -7.69 -4.45
CA GLY A 40 2.28 -8.37 -4.50
C GLY A 40 1.89 -8.87 -5.86
N HIS A 41 0.81 -9.63 -5.86
CA HIS A 41 0.22 -10.21 -7.06
C HIS A 41 -1.27 -9.87 -7.14
N GLU A 42 -1.75 -9.72 -8.36
CA GLU A 42 -3.16 -9.53 -8.64
C GLU A 42 -3.94 -10.83 -8.31
N ARG A 43 -5.03 -10.69 -7.55
CA ARG A 43 -5.95 -11.79 -7.19
C ARG A 43 -7.32 -11.67 -7.87
N GLY A 44 -7.65 -10.49 -8.33
CA GLY A 44 -8.78 -10.16 -9.18
C GLY A 44 -8.48 -8.84 -9.88
N ALA A 45 -9.17 -8.51 -10.96
CA ALA A 45 -8.87 -7.32 -11.75
C ALA A 45 -8.75 -6.07 -10.87
N GLY A 46 -7.57 -5.45 -10.84
CA GLY A 46 -7.27 -4.28 -10.03
C GLY A 46 -7.18 -4.52 -8.52
N HIS A 47 -7.12 -5.77 -8.04
CA HIS A 47 -7.02 -6.11 -6.61
C HIS A 47 -5.74 -6.91 -6.34
N TYR A 48 -4.91 -6.40 -5.44
CA TYR A 48 -3.58 -6.91 -5.17
C TYR A 48 -3.43 -7.30 -3.69
N GLU A 49 -2.80 -8.44 -3.46
CA GLU A 49 -2.28 -8.84 -2.14
C GLU A 49 -0.77 -8.65 -2.14
N LEU A 50 -0.25 -7.91 -1.17
CA LEU A 50 1.16 -7.58 -1.04
C LEU A 50 1.74 -8.09 0.29
N THR A 51 3.05 -8.37 0.27
CA THR A 51 3.83 -8.70 1.46
C THR A 51 5.18 -7.99 1.43
N SER A 52 5.73 -7.70 2.61
CA SER A 52 7.11 -7.24 2.78
C SER A 52 7.83 -8.11 3.81
N GLU A 53 8.96 -8.71 3.43
CA GLU A 53 9.79 -9.46 4.38
C GLU A 53 10.53 -8.53 5.35
N GLN A 54 10.74 -7.26 4.96
CA GLN A 54 11.55 -6.29 5.70
C GLN A 54 10.86 -5.84 7.00
N VAL A 55 9.54 -5.69 6.96
CA VAL A 55 8.67 -5.30 8.09
C VAL A 55 7.70 -6.41 8.49
N LYS A 56 7.91 -7.63 7.94
CA LYS A 56 6.97 -8.76 8.04
C LYS A 56 5.52 -8.36 7.75
N GLY A 57 5.39 -7.41 6.83
CA GLY A 57 4.17 -6.69 6.56
C GLY A 57 3.28 -7.40 5.57
N ARG A 58 1.98 -7.14 5.67
CA ARG A 58 0.96 -7.61 4.73
C ARG A 58 0.08 -6.44 4.35
N ALA A 59 -0.24 -6.30 3.08
CA ALA A 59 -1.12 -5.26 2.61
C ALA A 59 -2.07 -5.75 1.52
N THR A 60 -3.15 -5.00 1.33
CA THR A 60 -4.02 -5.11 0.17
C THR A 60 -4.09 -3.75 -0.48
N LEU A 61 -4.14 -3.72 -1.80
CA LEU A 61 -4.43 -2.51 -2.56
C LEU A 61 -5.41 -2.87 -3.66
N HIS A 62 -6.39 -2.01 -3.89
CA HIS A 62 -7.28 -2.09 -5.03
C HIS A 62 -7.33 -0.78 -5.78
N ARG A 63 -7.58 -0.88 -7.08
CA ARG A 63 -7.69 0.23 -8.03
C ARG A 63 -8.86 -0.05 -8.95
N PHE A 64 -9.80 0.89 -9.00
CA PHE A 64 -10.85 0.87 -10.01
C PHE A 64 -10.29 1.15 -11.41
N GLU A 65 -10.92 0.57 -12.42
CA GLU A 65 -10.58 0.82 -13.83
C GLU A 65 -10.61 2.32 -14.13
N GLY A 66 -9.56 2.83 -14.78
CA GLY A 66 -9.41 4.26 -15.12
C GLY A 66 -9.06 5.18 -13.94
N SER A 67 -9.09 4.71 -12.69
CA SER A 67 -8.68 5.50 -11.53
C SER A 67 -7.16 5.70 -11.50
N ASN A 68 -6.70 6.81 -10.93
CA ASN A 68 -5.28 7.00 -10.55
C ASN A 68 -5.05 6.83 -9.05
N ILE A 69 -6.01 6.28 -8.32
CA ILE A 69 -5.90 6.01 -6.89
C ILE A 69 -5.85 4.49 -6.67
N LEU A 70 -4.83 4.06 -5.94
CA LEU A 70 -4.79 2.78 -5.24
C LEU A 70 -5.15 3.03 -3.78
N GLU A 71 -6.01 2.19 -3.21
CA GLU A 71 -6.37 2.29 -1.80
C GLU A 71 -6.46 0.91 -1.17
N GLY A 72 -6.25 0.81 0.14
CA GLY A 72 -6.35 -0.46 0.85
C GLY A 72 -5.71 -0.41 2.22
N SER A 73 -5.58 -1.56 2.87
CA SER A 73 -5.07 -1.65 4.24
C SER A 73 -3.71 -2.36 4.32
N TRP A 74 -2.92 -2.02 5.32
CA TRP A 74 -1.67 -2.70 5.66
C TRP A 74 -1.62 -3.10 7.14
N ILE A 75 -0.77 -4.07 7.45
CA ILE A 75 -0.49 -4.55 8.81
C ILE A 75 1.02 -4.81 8.92
N GLU A 76 1.67 -4.21 9.92
CA GLU A 76 3.10 -4.33 10.22
C GLU A 76 3.30 -4.40 11.74
N ASP A 77 4.01 -5.41 12.25
CA ASP A 77 4.31 -5.59 13.67
C ASP A 77 3.13 -5.36 14.65
N GLY A 78 1.92 -5.73 14.23
CA GLY A 78 0.68 -5.59 15.03
C GLY A 78 0.01 -4.22 14.94
N VAL A 79 0.63 -3.26 14.26
CA VAL A 79 0.03 -2.00 13.83
C VAL A 79 -0.67 -2.21 12.50
N ARG A 80 -1.74 -1.47 12.27
CA ARG A 80 -2.51 -1.51 11.02
C ARG A 80 -2.96 -0.13 10.62
N GLY A 81 -3.03 0.09 9.32
CA GLY A 81 -3.45 1.36 8.75
C GLY A 81 -4.02 1.21 7.37
N MET A 82 -4.22 2.35 6.72
CA MET A 82 -4.72 2.44 5.36
C MET A 82 -3.70 3.17 4.50
N TRP A 83 -3.57 2.75 3.26
CA TRP A 83 -2.90 3.50 2.22
C TRP A 83 -3.93 4.07 1.26
N LYS A 84 -3.67 5.29 0.82
CA LYS A 84 -4.31 5.93 -0.32
C LYS A 84 -3.21 6.56 -1.17
N ILE A 85 -2.88 5.91 -2.27
CA ILE A 85 -1.74 6.26 -3.11
C ILE A 85 -2.25 6.83 -4.42
N ARG A 86 -1.82 8.05 -4.74
CA ARG A 86 -2.08 8.67 -6.04
C ARG A 86 -0.95 8.32 -7.00
N LEU A 87 -1.31 7.73 -8.13
CA LEU A 87 -0.41 7.45 -9.25
C LEU A 87 -0.19 8.73 -10.05
N ALA A 88 1.08 9.00 -10.38
CA ALA A 88 1.50 10.09 -11.26
C ALA A 88 1.43 9.70 -12.74
#